data_AF-A0A3B9A8X2-F1
#
_entry.id   AF-A0A3B9A8X2-F1
#
_cell.length_a   1.000
_cell.length_b   1.000
_cell.length_c   1.000
_cell.angle_alpha   90.00
_cell.angle_beta   90.00
_cell.angle_gamma   90.00
#
_symmetry.space_group_name_H-M   'P 1'
#
loop_
_entity.id
_entity.type
_entity.pdbx_description
1 polymer ?
#
loop_
_entity_poly.entity_id
_entity_poly.type
_entity_poly.pdbx_seq_one_letter_code
_entity_poly.pdbx_strand_id
1 'polypeptide(L)' 'MDITDYAKVFKAFSEPVRLRILHLLMDKGELCVCDIVDCLGLSQSVISRHLAYLRNTGLLATRR' A
#
# COMPACT_ATOMS: atom_id res chain seq x y z
N MET A 1 10.80 15.47 8.32
CA MET A 1 9.81 15.50 7.23
C MET A 1 9.61 16.93 6.82
N ASP A 2 9.90 17.25 5.57
CA ASP A 2 9.59 18.54 4.99
C ASP A 2 8.22 18.54 4.29
N ILE A 3 7.80 19.68 3.72
CA ILE A 3 6.53 19.80 2.99
C ILE A 3 6.42 18.80 1.83
N THR A 4 7.53 18.47 1.18
CA THR A 4 7.57 17.50 0.09
C THR A 4 7.30 16.08 0.60
N ASP A 5 7.84 15.72 1.76
CA ASP A 5 7.55 14.45 2.40
C ASP A 5 6.07 14.31 2.77
N TYR A 6 5.50 15.36 3.39
CA TYR A 6 4.06 15.40 3.67
C TYR A 6 3.24 15.25 2.38
N ALA A 7 3.60 15.95 1.31
CA ALA A 7 2.91 15.86 0.02
C ALA A 7 2.94 14.42 -0.55
N LYS A 8 4.05 13.70 -0.41
CA LYS A 8 4.16 12.28 -0.81
C LYS A 8 3.22 11.39 0.00
N VAL A 9 3.15 11.58 1.32
CA VAL A 9 2.24 10.82 2.20
C VAL A 9 0.78 11.10 1.85
N PHE A 10 0.40 12.37 1.69
CA PHE A 10 -0.96 12.73 1.28
C PHE A 10 -1.31 12.20 -0.11
N LYS A 11 -0.36 12.22 -1.05
CA LYS A 11 -0.55 11.59 -2.36
C LYS A 11 -0.73 10.08 -2.22
N ALA A 12 -0.02 9.42 -1.31
CA ALA A 12 -0.23 8.01 -1.01
C ALA A 12 -1.66 7.73 -0.53
N PHE A 13 -2.20 8.57 0.35
CA PHE A 13 -3.57 8.46 0.85
C PHE A 13 -4.64 8.88 -0.17
N SER A 14 -4.31 9.64 -1.21
CA SER A 14 -5.30 10.12 -2.19
C SER A 14 -5.75 9.08 -3.23
N GLU A 15 -5.45 7.79 -3.05
CA GLU A 15 -5.75 6.75 -4.04
C GLU A 15 -6.51 5.59 -3.39
N PRO A 16 -7.70 5.22 -3.92
CA PRO A 16 -8.58 4.24 -3.29
C PRO A 16 -7.97 2.86 -3.06
N VAL A 17 -7.20 2.32 -4.01
CA VAL A 17 -6.59 0.98 -3.87
C VAL A 17 -5.55 0.98 -2.76
N ARG A 18 -4.72 2.02 -2.64
CA ARG A 18 -3.77 2.18 -1.53
C ARG A 18 -4.48 2.26 -0.18
N LEU A 19 -5.58 3.01 -0.08
CA LEU A 19 -6.37 3.05 1.15
C LEU A 19 -6.95 1.69 1.51
N ARG A 20 -7.46 0.94 0.52
CA ARG A 20 -7.95 -0.44 0.73
C ARG A 20 -6.84 -1.37 1.22
N ILE A 21 -5.63 -1.28 0.63
CA ILE A 21 -4.46 -2.06 1.07
C ILE A 21 -4.08 -1.71 2.51
N LEU A 22 -3.99 -0.41 2.84
CA LEU A 22 -3.64 0.04 4.19
C LEU A 22 -4.69 -0.42 5.22
N HIS A 23 -5.97 -0.27 4.91
CA HIS A 23 -7.06 -0.77 5.76
C HIS A 23 -6.96 -2.27 6.01
N LEU A 24 -6.72 -3.05 4.95
CA LEU A 24 -6.59 -4.51 5.05
C LEU A 24 -5.40 -4.91 5.95
N LEU A 25 -4.26 -4.22 5.82
CA LEU A 25 -3.08 -4.46 6.66
C LEU A 25 -3.29 -3.98 8.10
N MET A 26 -4.08 -2.92 8.34
CA MET A 26 -4.44 -2.51 9.69
C MET A 26 -5.33 -3.56 10.38
N ASP A 27 -6.22 -4.22 9.64
CA ASP A 27 -7.12 -5.25 10.17
C ASP A 27 -6.43 -6.61 10.34
N LYS A 28 -5.58 -7.02 9.39
CA LYS A 28 -4.96 -8.36 9.36
C LYS A 28 -3.51 -8.39 9.84
N GLY A 29 -2.87 -7.23 9.99
CA GLY A 29 -1.44 -7.12 10.29
C GLY A 29 -0.59 -7.33 9.05
N GLU A 30 -0.01 -8.52 8.92
CA GLU A 30 0.88 -8.87 7.81
C GLU A 30 0.19 -9.80 6.82
N LEU A 31 0.36 -9.49 5.53
CA LEU A 31 -0.20 -10.29 4.43
C LEU A 31 0.83 -10.46 3.32
N CYS A 32 0.77 -11.60 2.65
CA CYS A 32 1.53 -11.77 1.42
C CYS A 32 0.83 -11.05 0.25
N VAL A 33 1.54 -10.87 -0.87
CA VAL A 33 0.97 -10.21 -2.05
C VAL A 33 -0.22 -10.99 -2.61
N CYS A 34 -0.19 -12.33 -2.53
CA CYS A 34 -1.29 -13.18 -3.01
C CYS A 34 -2.57 -12.92 -2.21
N ASP A 35 -2.50 -12.85 -0.87
CA ASP A 35 -3.66 -12.57 -0.03
C ASP A 35 -4.32 -11.23 -0.38
N ILE A 36 -3.49 -10.21 -0.67
CA ILE A 36 -3.97 -8.87 -1.06
C ILE A 36 -4.62 -8.91 -2.44
N VAL A 37 -4.06 -9.66 -3.40
CA VAL A 37 -4.63 -9.87 -4.74
C VAL A 37 -6.00 -10.53 -4.62
N ASP A 38 -6.09 -11.61 -3.85
CA ASP A 38 -7.32 -12.39 -3.68
C ASP A 38 -8.40 -11.56 -2.96
N CYS A 39 -8.02 -10.80 -1.93
CA CYS A 39 -8.94 -9.96 -1.17
C CYS A 39 -9.47 -8.76 -1.99
N LEU A 40 -8.61 -8.14 -2.80
CA LEU A 40 -8.99 -6.92 -3.54
C LEU A 40 -9.57 -7.19 -4.93
N GLY A 41 -9.37 -8.40 -5.47
CA GLY A 41 -9.85 -8.81 -6.80
C GLY A 41 -9.14 -8.07 -7.94
N LEU A 42 -7.93 -7.57 -7.71
CA LEU A 42 -7.13 -6.82 -8.69
C LEU A 42 -5.92 -7.64 -9.11
N SER A 43 -5.45 -7.44 -10.33
CA SER A 43 -4.28 -8.17 -10.83
C SER A 43 -3.03 -7.91 -9.97
N GLN A 44 -2.16 -8.91 -9.87
CA GLN A 44 -0.90 -8.81 -9.14
C GLN A 44 -0.02 -7.64 -9.63
N SER A 45 -0.05 -7.32 -10.93
CA SER A 45 0.69 -6.18 -11.49
C SER A 45 0.20 -4.84 -10.93
N VAL A 46 -1.12 -4.66 -10.81
CA VAL A 46 -1.74 -3.49 -10.21
C VAL A 46 -1.35 -3.42 -8.73
N ILE A 47 -1.60 -4.48 -7.96
CA ILE A 47 -1.29 -4.53 -6.52
C ILE A 47 0.19 -4.25 -6.25
N SER A 48 1.09 -4.88 -7.00
CA SER A 48 2.54 -4.68 -6.84
C SER A 48 2.96 -3.23 -7.06
N ARG A 49 2.34 -2.52 -8.00
CA ARG A 49 2.60 -1.09 -8.24
C ARG A 49 2.17 -0.24 -7.04
N HIS A 50 0.99 -0.49 -6.48
CA HIS A 50 0.51 0.25 -5.30
C HIS A 50 1.37 -0.06 -4.06
N LEU A 51 1.76 -1.32 -3.85
CA LEU A 51 2.68 -1.72 -2.77
C LEU A 51 4.06 -1.09 -2.92
N ALA A 52 4.62 -1.04 -4.14
CA ALA A 52 5.88 -0.35 -4.40
C ALA A 52 5.80 1.14 -4.06
N TYR A 53 4.72 1.81 -4.45
CA TYR A 53 4.50 3.22 -4.11
C TYR A 53 4.45 3.43 -2.59
N LEU A 54 3.63 2.64 -1.88
CA LEU A 54 3.48 2.75 -0.43
C LEU A 54 4.80 2.50 0.32
N ARG A 55 5.59 1.50 -0.12
CA ARG A 55 6.93 1.24 0.42
C ARG A 55 7.87 2.42 0.21
N ASN A 56 7.87 3.02 -0.98
CA ASN A 56 8.72 4.18 -1.29
C ASN A 56 8.35 5.42 -0.46
N THR A 57 7.12 5.49 0.05
CA THR A 57 6.69 6.55 0.99
C THR A 57 7.00 6.24 2.46
N GLY A 58 7.57 5.06 2.77
CA GLY A 58 7.83 4.63 4.14
C GLY A 58 6.60 4.17 4.91
N LEU A 59 5.44 4.05 4.26
CA LEU A 59 4.17 3.64 4.88
C LEU A 59 4.06 2.12 5.10
N LEU A 60 4.90 1.34 4.41
CA LEU A 60 4.92 -0.12 4.52
C LEU A 60 6.33 -0.64 4.75
N ALA A 61 6.44 -1.63 5.62
CA ALA A 61 7.59 -2.52 5.71
C ALA A 61 7.34 -3.77 4.86
N THR A 62 8.42 -4.47 4.50
CA THR A 62 8.36 -5.74 3.78
C THR A 62 9.37 -6.71 4.38
N ARG A 63 8.99 -7.99 4.49
CA ARG A 63 9.94 -9.09 4.73
C ARG A 63 9.79 -10.16 3.67
N ARG A 64 10.78 -11.05 3.60
CA ARG A 64 10.78 -12.25 2.75
C ARG A 64 10.60 -13.48 3.62
#